data_AF-A0A6N8ASI8-F1
#
_entry.id   AF-A0A6N8ASI8-F1
#
_cell.length_a   1.000
_cell.length_b   1.000
_cell.length_c   1.000
_cell.angle_alpha   90.00
_cell.angle_beta   90.00
_cell.angle_gamma   90.00
#
_symmetry.space_group_name_H-M   'P 1'
#
loop_
_entity.id
_entity.type
_entity.pdbx_description
1 polymer ?
#
loop_
_entity_poly.entity_id
_entity_poly.type
_entity_poly.pdbx_seq_one_letter_code
_entity_poly.pdbx_strand_id
1 'polypeptide(L)'
;MELILRARRTYGVWRWRLRYWWLDTPAGRHAQLWAFALLVVATILQLVRIAVAAVVPPPPGTPRQAVYWWVVQLIILVVSAAISYAMRPKTEKPKPAAGEAPTVEDGQAVKHHFGTVWIEDEFILAWKVTGTVPIKSKGGKK
;
A
#
# COMPACT_ATOMS: atom_id res chain seq x y z
N MET A 1 26.24 26.72 7.52
CA MET A 1 26.02 25.28 7.76
C MET A 1 24.75 25.01 8.57
N GLU A 2 24.51 25.75 9.66
CA GLU A 2 23.29 25.74 10.50
C GLU A 2 21.95 25.84 9.75
N LEU A 3 21.82 26.78 8.79
CA LEU A 3 20.58 26.99 8.02
C LEU A 3 20.17 25.75 7.20
N ILE A 4 21.14 25.03 6.63
CA ILE A 4 20.90 23.83 5.81
C ILE A 4 20.42 22.68 6.70
N LEU A 5 20.98 22.56 7.91
CA LEU A 5 20.56 21.55 8.88
C LEU A 5 19.14 21.81 9.41
N ARG A 6 18.81 23.08 9.69
CA ARG A 6 17.43 23.49 10.03
C ARG A 6 16.45 23.18 8.90
N ALA A 7 16.78 23.56 7.66
CA ALA A 7 15.93 23.32 6.50
C ALA A 7 15.69 21.83 6.24
N ARG A 8 16.73 20.98 6.39
CA ARG A 8 16.59 19.52 6.29
C ARG A 8 15.68 18.95 7.38
N ARG A 9 15.80 19.45 8.62
CA ARG A 9 14.96 19.01 9.74
C ARG A 9 13.50 19.39 9.53
N THR A 10 13.21 20.63 9.14
CA THR A 10 11.85 21.08 8.85
C THR A 10 11.26 20.29 7.68
N TYR A 11 12.01 20.09 6.60
CA TYR A 11 11.57 19.28 5.47
C TYR A 11 11.25 17.84 5.88
N GLY A 12 12.10 17.22 6.70
CA GLY A 12 11.85 15.86 7.21
C GLY A 12 10.56 15.76 8.02
N VAL A 13 10.32 16.71 8.92
CA VAL A 13 9.10 16.75 9.74
C VAL A 13 7.85 16.95 8.88
N TRP A 14 7.88 17.90 7.94
CA TRP A 14 6.76 18.18 7.05
C TRP A 14 6.47 17.00 6.11
N ARG A 15 7.51 16.38 5.54
CA ARG A 15 7.36 15.18 4.71
C ARG A 15 6.73 14.03 5.48
N TRP A 16 7.16 13.80 6.72
CA TRP A 16 6.60 12.75 7.57
C TRP A 16 5.14 13.03 7.92
N ARG A 17 4.81 14.26 8.32
CA ARG A 17 3.43 14.67 8.62
C ARG A 17 2.51 14.54 7.42
N LEU A 18 2.98 14.93 6.24
CA LEU A 18 2.19 14.86 5.00
C LEU A 18 1.95 13.41 4.58
N ARG A 19 2.96 12.54 4.70
CA ARG A 19 2.81 11.10 4.46
C ARG A 19 1.84 10.46 5.45
N TYR A 20 2.00 10.76 6.74
CA TYR A 20 1.13 10.24 7.80
C TYR A 20 -0.32 10.69 7.57
N TRP A 21 -0.53 11.97 7.25
CA TRP A 21 -1.84 12.49 6.93
C TRP A 21 -2.45 11.78 5.71
N TRP A 22 -1.68 11.64 4.62
CA TRP A 22 -2.17 11.04 3.37
C TRP A 22 -2.50 9.54 3.50
N LEU A 23 -1.70 8.76 4.24
CA LEU A 23 -1.82 7.30 4.28
C LEU A 23 -2.56 6.76 5.51
N ASP A 24 -2.35 7.37 6.69
CA ASP A 24 -2.71 6.75 7.97
C ASP A 24 -3.95 7.39 8.62
N THR A 25 -4.46 8.50 8.08
CA THR A 25 -5.65 9.19 8.63
C THR A 25 -6.92 8.96 7.79
N PRO A 26 -8.11 8.92 8.42
CA PRO A 26 -9.38 8.86 7.69
C PRO A 26 -9.58 10.05 6.73
N ALA A 27 -9.13 11.23 7.13
CA ALA A 27 -9.17 12.44 6.31
C ALA A 27 -8.33 12.29 5.02
N GLY A 28 -7.13 11.71 5.12
CA GLY A 28 -6.29 11.40 3.96
C GLY A 28 -6.96 10.45 2.98
N ARG A 29 -7.68 9.43 3.48
CA ARG A 29 -8.47 8.52 2.64
C ARG A 29 -9.58 9.25 1.89
N HIS A 30 -10.29 10.18 2.54
CA HIS A 30 -11.29 11.00 1.84
C HIS A 30 -10.63 11.90 0.79
N ALA A 31 -9.49 12.52 1.09
CA ALA A 31 -8.74 13.32 0.13
C ALA A 31 -8.29 12.51 -1.10
N GLN A 32 -7.86 11.26 -0.91
CA GLN A 32 -7.54 10.35 -2.01
C GLN A 32 -8.76 10.06 -2.90
N LEU A 33 -9.92 9.81 -2.30
CA LEU A 33 -11.16 9.56 -3.03
C LEU A 33 -11.60 10.80 -3.82
N TRP A 34 -11.52 11.99 -3.22
CA TRP A 34 -11.80 13.25 -3.92
C TRP A 34 -10.82 13.52 -5.05
N ALA A 35 -9.52 13.31 -4.84
CA ALA A 35 -8.51 13.45 -5.88
C ALA A 35 -8.76 12.50 -7.06
N PHE A 36 -9.13 11.25 -6.76
CA PHE A 36 -9.51 10.27 -7.77
C PHE A 36 -10.77 10.71 -8.54
N ALA A 37 -11.82 11.14 -7.83
CA ALA A 37 -13.05 11.63 -8.45
C ALA A 37 -12.78 12.84 -9.36
N LEU A 38 -11.96 13.80 -8.91
CA LEU A 38 -11.57 14.97 -9.71
C LEU A 38 -10.79 14.56 -10.97
N LEU A 39 -9.88 13.58 -10.87
CA LEU A 39 -9.16 13.05 -12.03
C LEU A 39 -10.11 12.38 -13.04
N VAL A 40 -11.10 11.62 -12.57
CA VAL A 40 -12.12 11.01 -13.44
C VAL A 40 -12.93 12.09 -14.15
N VAL A 41 -13.40 13.10 -13.43
CA VAL A 41 -14.14 14.23 -14.02
C VAL A 41 -13.30 14.99 -15.04
N ALA A 42 -12.04 15.29 -14.73
CA ALA A 42 -11.11 15.95 -15.66
C ALA A 42 -10.91 15.12 -16.93
N THR A 43 -10.80 13.80 -16.79
CA THR A 43 -10.67 12.87 -17.92
C THR A 43 -11.92 12.87 -18.78
N ILE A 44 -13.11 12.84 -18.18
CA ILE A 44 -14.39 12.93 -18.91
C ILE A 44 -14.50 14.25 -19.66
N LEU A 45 -14.23 15.38 -19.01
CA LEU A 45 -14.25 16.70 -19.66
C LEU A 45 -13.28 16.76 -20.84
N GLN A 46 -12.13 16.13 -20.70
CA GLN A 46 -11.15 16.07 -21.76
C GLN A 46 -11.60 15.20 -22.94
N LEU A 47 -12.22 14.05 -22.67
CA LEU A 47 -12.84 13.22 -23.72
C LEU A 47 -13.97 13.96 -24.44
N VAL A 48 -14.79 14.71 -23.71
CA VAL A 48 -15.84 15.55 -24.30
C VAL A 48 -15.22 16.64 -25.19
N ARG A 49 -14.16 17.31 -24.73
CA ARG A 49 -13.43 18.29 -25.57
C ARG A 49 -12.90 17.67 -26.86
N ILE A 50 -12.40 16.43 -26.82
CA ILE A 50 -11.92 15.70 -27.99
C ILE A 50 -13.08 15.37 -28.93
N ALA A 51 -14.21 14.87 -28.40
CA ALA A 51 -15.39 14.54 -29.19
C ALA A 51 -15.96 15.79 -29.90
N VAL A 52 -16.02 16.93 -29.19
CA VAL A 52 -16.45 18.20 -29.79
C VAL A 52 -15.46 18.68 -30.85
N ALA A 53 -14.15 18.60 -30.59
CA ALA A 53 -13.12 18.97 -31.57
C ALA A 53 -13.09 18.04 -32.80
N ALA A 54 -13.57 16.79 -32.68
CA ALA A 54 -13.71 15.87 -33.81
C ALA A 54 -14.92 16.19 -34.69
N VAL A 55 -15.99 16.76 -34.12
CA VAL A 55 -17.22 17.11 -34.84
C VAL A 55 -17.16 18.53 -35.44
N VAL A 56 -16.45 19.45 -34.78
CA VAL A 56 -16.29 20.83 -35.27
C VAL A 56 -15.04 20.92 -36.16
N PRO A 57 -15.16 21.27 -37.45
CA PRO A 57 -13.99 21.45 -38.31
C PRO A 57 -13.13 22.62 -37.80
N PRO A 58 -11.82 22.42 -37.57
CA PRO A 58 -10.96 23.46 -37.02
C PRO A 58 -10.72 24.60 -38.02
N PRO A 59 -10.56 25.85 -37.55
CA PRO A 59 -10.17 26.98 -38.39
C PRO A 59 -8.86 26.70 -39.15
N PRO A 60 -8.75 27.06 -40.43
CA PRO A 60 -7.53 26.82 -41.21
C PRO A 60 -6.35 27.62 -40.63
N GLY A 61 -5.28 26.93 -40.22
CA GLY A 61 -4.04 27.56 -39.72
C GLY A 61 -3.40 26.94 -38.47
N THR A 62 -4.04 25.99 -37.79
CA THR A 62 -3.49 25.36 -36.56
C THR A 62 -2.74 24.06 -36.83
N PRO A 63 -1.65 23.74 -36.11
CA PRO A 63 -0.89 22.50 -36.28
C PRO A 63 -1.70 21.29 -35.81
N ARG A 64 -2.45 20.70 -36.75
CA ARG A 64 -3.36 19.56 -36.58
C ARG A 64 -2.70 18.38 -35.84
N GLN A 65 -1.41 18.15 -36.06
CA GLN A 65 -0.68 16.98 -35.56
C GLN A 65 -0.39 17.02 -34.04
N ALA A 66 -0.22 18.21 -33.45
CA ALA A 66 0.16 18.34 -32.03
C ALA A 66 -0.98 17.92 -31.08
N VAL A 67 -2.23 18.25 -31.44
CA VAL A 67 -3.41 17.91 -30.63
C VAL A 67 -3.67 16.41 -30.64
N TYR A 68 -3.63 15.77 -31.82
CA TYR A 68 -3.78 14.31 -31.91
C TYR A 68 -2.67 13.58 -31.15
N TRP A 69 -1.43 14.06 -31.24
CA TRP A 69 -0.32 13.40 -30.58
C TRP A 69 -0.44 13.49 -29.04
N TRP A 70 -0.86 14.64 -28.51
CA TRP A 70 -1.08 14.78 -27.07
C TRP A 70 -2.23 13.90 -26.54
N VAL A 71 -3.28 13.73 -27.34
CA VAL A 71 -4.42 12.84 -27.01
C VAL A 71 -4.02 11.38 -26.98
N VAL A 72 -3.25 10.91 -27.96
CA VAL A 72 -2.78 9.51 -27.98
C VAL A 72 -1.89 9.22 -26.76
N GLN A 73 -1.04 10.16 -26.34
CA GLN A 73 -0.23 9.98 -25.13
C GLN A 73 -1.08 9.83 -23.86
N LEU A 74 -2.20 10.56 -23.76
CA LEU A 74 -3.13 10.41 -22.63
C LEU A 74 -3.87 9.08 -22.62
N ILE A 75 -4.27 8.58 -23.80
CA ILE A 75 -4.88 7.24 -23.91
C ILE A 75 -3.87 6.17 -23.44
N ILE A 76 -2.62 6.27 -23.89
CA ILE A 76 -1.54 5.36 -23.47
C ILE A 76 -1.31 5.43 -21.95
N LEU A 77 -1.35 6.62 -21.35
CA LEU A 77 -1.25 6.80 -19.89
C LEU A 77 -2.38 6.07 -19.15
N VAL A 78 -3.63 6.23 -19.58
CA VAL A 78 -4.78 5.59 -18.92
C VAL A 78 -4.71 4.07 -19.07
N VAL A 79 -4.39 3.57 -20.26
CA VAL A 79 -4.27 2.13 -20.54
C VAL A 79 -3.13 1.51 -19.72
N SER A 80 -1.95 2.14 -19.69
CA SER A 80 -0.82 1.65 -18.90
C SER A 80 -1.11 1.63 -17.39
N ALA A 81 -1.81 2.65 -16.88
CA ALA A 81 -2.26 2.69 -15.48
C ALA A 81 -3.27 1.58 -15.16
N ALA A 82 -4.22 1.31 -16.06
CA ALA A 82 -5.19 0.22 -15.91
C ALA A 82 -4.52 -1.15 -15.92
N ILE A 83 -3.57 -1.38 -16.84
CA ILE A 83 -2.79 -2.62 -16.91
C ILE A 83 -1.95 -2.79 -15.64
N SER A 84 -1.28 -1.74 -15.17
CA SER A 84 -0.49 -1.79 -13.94
C SER A 84 -1.34 -2.11 -12.71
N TYR A 85 -2.58 -1.62 -12.67
CA TYR A 85 -3.52 -1.97 -11.62
C TYR A 85 -3.98 -3.43 -11.71
N ALA A 86 -4.29 -3.92 -12.92
CA ALA A 86 -4.72 -5.29 -13.16
C ALA A 86 -3.59 -6.32 -12.90
N MET A 87 -2.35 -5.98 -13.23
CA MET A 87 -1.17 -6.83 -13.01
C MET A 87 -0.60 -6.76 -11.59
N ARG A 88 -1.18 -5.93 -10.70
CA ARG A 88 -0.69 -5.82 -9.34
C ARG A 88 -0.86 -7.17 -8.62
N PRO A 89 0.22 -7.78 -8.09
CA PRO A 89 0.12 -9.06 -7.40
C PRO A 89 -0.80 -8.92 -6.20
N LYS A 90 -1.78 -9.83 -6.09
CA LYS A 90 -2.73 -9.81 -4.98
C LYS A 90 -1.96 -10.13 -3.70
N THR A 91 -2.01 -9.22 -2.72
CA THR A 91 -1.33 -9.41 -1.44
C THR A 91 -1.78 -10.72 -0.81
N GLU A 92 -0.84 -11.64 -0.60
CA GLU A 92 -1.11 -12.90 0.07
C GLU A 92 -1.63 -12.61 1.48
N LYS A 93 -2.74 -13.26 1.84
CA LYS A 93 -3.25 -13.16 3.21
C LYS A 93 -2.18 -13.75 4.15
N PRO A 94 -1.88 -13.10 5.29
CA PRO A 94 -0.93 -13.64 6.25
C PRO A 94 -1.39 -15.06 6.62
N LYS A 95 -0.57 -16.05 6.28
CA LYS A 95 -0.81 -17.44 6.65
C LYS A 95 -0.76 -17.52 8.19
N PRO A 96 -1.67 -18.27 8.84
CA PRO A 96 -1.57 -18.50 10.27
C PRO A 96 -0.19 -19.06 10.60
N ALA A 97 0.42 -18.60 11.69
CA ALA A 97 1.70 -19.14 12.13
C ALA A 97 1.50 -20.62 12.48
N ALA A 98 1.95 -21.51 11.60
CA ALA A 98 2.15 -22.91 11.95
C ALA A 98 3.44 -22.94 12.78
N GLY A 99 3.30 -22.84 14.10
CA GLY A 99 4.44 -23.04 14.98
C GLY A 99 4.88 -24.50 14.85
N GLU A 100 6.10 -24.73 14.37
CA GLU A 100 6.77 -26.01 14.56
C GLU A 100 6.89 -26.20 16.08
N ALA A 101 6.09 -27.11 16.63
CA ALA A 101 6.14 -27.42 18.04
C ALA A 101 7.49 -28.11 18.31
N PRO A 102 8.26 -27.68 19.32
CA PRO A 102 9.47 -28.39 19.70
C PRO A 102 9.09 -29.83 20.10
N THR A 103 9.77 -30.81 19.52
CA THR A 103 9.57 -32.23 19.87
C THR A 103 10.18 -32.48 21.25
N VAL A 104 9.35 -32.87 22.21
CA VAL A 104 9.78 -33.28 23.55
C VAL A 104 9.60 -34.79 23.67
N GLU A 105 10.58 -35.46 24.26
CA GLU A 105 10.48 -36.88 24.63
C GLU A 105 9.53 -37.02 25.83
N ASP A 106 8.43 -37.74 25.65
CA ASP A 106 7.44 -37.95 26.72
C ASP A 106 7.98 -38.94 27.76
N GLY A 107 7.89 -38.59 29.05
CA GLY A 107 8.37 -39.42 30.17
C GLY A 107 9.69 -38.98 30.82
N GLN A 108 10.26 -37.81 30.47
CA GLN A 108 11.45 -37.29 31.16
C GLN A 108 11.11 -36.89 32.61
N ALA A 109 11.82 -37.47 33.58
CA ALA A 109 11.62 -37.17 35.00
C ALA A 109 12.00 -35.72 35.33
N VAL A 110 11.20 -35.06 36.17
CA VAL A 110 11.47 -33.69 36.66
C VAL A 110 12.71 -33.72 37.55
N LYS A 111 13.81 -33.13 37.07
CA LYS A 111 15.06 -33.02 37.84
C LYS A 111 14.93 -31.89 38.86
N HIS A 112 15.19 -32.19 40.13
CA HIS A 112 15.31 -31.18 41.19
C HIS A 112 16.79 -30.84 41.40
N HIS A 113 17.12 -29.57 41.24
CA HIS A 113 18.47 -29.05 41.49
C HIS A 113 18.47 -28.16 42.74
N PHE A 114 19.45 -28.34 43.62
CA PHE A 114 19.63 -27.53 44.83
C PHE A 114 21.00 -26.85 44.80
N GLY A 115 21.03 -25.54 45.09
CA GLY A 115 22.24 -24.72 45.02
C GLY A 115 22.44 -24.01 43.68
N THR A 116 23.56 -23.30 43.52
CA THR A 116 23.87 -22.50 42.31
C THR A 116 24.63 -23.35 41.30
N VAL A 117 23.91 -23.90 40.32
CA VAL A 117 24.46 -24.77 39.27
C VAL A 117 23.93 -24.33 37.91
N TRP A 118 24.78 -24.39 36.89
CA TRP A 118 24.40 -24.14 35.50
C TRP A 118 23.75 -25.40 34.91
N ILE A 119 22.59 -25.24 34.28
CA ILE A 119 21.83 -26.32 33.64
C ILE A 119 21.80 -26.03 32.13
N GLU A 120 22.23 -27.00 31.34
CA GLU A 120 22.29 -26.92 29.87
C GLU A 120 21.07 -27.56 29.20
N ASP A 121 20.27 -28.33 29.95
CA ASP A 121 19.05 -28.98 29.45
C ASP A 121 17.89 -27.98 29.34
N GLU A 122 17.29 -27.89 28.15
CA GLU A 122 16.06 -27.12 27.91
C GLU A 122 14.83 -28.02 28.12
N PHE A 123 14.07 -27.77 29.19
CA PHE A 123 12.83 -28.49 29.48
C PHE A 123 11.62 -27.59 29.25
N ILE A 124 10.85 -27.87 28.20
CA ILE A 124 9.66 -27.10 27.83
C ILE A 124 8.42 -27.73 28.46
N LEU A 125 7.95 -27.12 29.56
CA LEU A 125 6.78 -27.59 30.32
C LEU A 125 5.44 -27.30 29.63
N ALA A 126 5.34 -26.17 28.94
CA ALA A 126 4.11 -25.77 28.28
C ALA A 126 4.43 -24.91 27.06
N TRP A 127 4.10 -25.42 25.88
CA TRP A 127 4.14 -24.67 24.63
C TRP A 127 2.74 -24.20 24.26
N LYS A 128 2.58 -22.92 23.93
CA LYS A 128 1.32 -22.37 23.40
C LYS A 128 1.55 -21.75 22.04
N VAL A 129 0.88 -22.28 21.02
CA VAL A 129 0.86 -21.68 19.70
C VAL A 129 0.18 -20.31 19.79
N THR A 130 0.93 -19.24 19.57
CA THR A 130 0.42 -17.87 19.53
C THR A 130 -0.06 -17.56 18.11
N GLY A 131 -1.32 -17.15 17.96
CA GLY A 131 -1.83 -16.63 16.67
C GLY A 131 -2.54 -17.64 15.77
N THR A 132 -3.31 -18.58 16.31
CA THR A 132 -4.15 -19.52 15.54
C THR A 132 -5.39 -18.90 14.90
N VAL A 133 -5.76 -17.66 15.27
CA VAL A 133 -6.90 -16.98 14.67
C VAL A 133 -6.43 -16.21 13.44
N PRO A 134 -6.85 -16.58 12.21
CA PRO A 134 -6.56 -15.76 11.04
C PRO A 134 -7.16 -14.38 11.27
N ILE A 135 -6.40 -13.33 10.93
CA ILE A 135 -6.91 -11.95 10.96
C ILE A 135 -8.13 -11.92 10.03
N LYS A 136 -9.32 -11.97 10.64
CA LYS A 136 -10.57 -11.85 9.90
C LYS A 136 -10.53 -10.49 9.24
N SER A 137 -10.49 -10.45 7.91
CA SER A 137 -10.75 -9.23 7.14
C SER A 137 -12.24 -8.88 7.29
N LYS A 138 -12.67 -8.51 8.50
CA LYS A 138 -14.00 -8.00 8.76
C LYS A 138 -14.02 -6.55 8.29
N GLY A 139 -14.53 -6.37 7.08
CA GLY A 139 -14.79 -5.08 6.46
C GLY A 139 -15.55 -5.17 5.14
N GLY A 140 -15.74 -6.37 4.56
CA GLY A 140 -16.75 -6.58 3.53
C GLY A 140 -18.13 -6.53 4.17
N LYS A 141 -18.85 -5.42 3.98
CA LYS A 141 -20.27 -5.30 4.32
C LYS A 141 -21.05 -6.42 3.61
N LYS A 142 -21.95 -7.06 4.35
CA LYS A 142 -23.15 -7.64 3.76
C LYS A 142 -24.00 -6.51 3.19
#